data_AF-A0A524QAB7-F1
#
_entry.id   AF-A0A524QAB7-F1
#
_cell.length_a   1.000
_cell.length_b   1.000
_cell.length_c   1.000
_cell.angle_alpha   90.00
_cell.angle_beta   90.00
_cell.angle_gamma   90.00
#
_symmetry.space_group_name_H-M   'P 1'
#
loop_
_entity.id
_entity.type
_entity.pdbx_description
1 polymer ?
#
loop_
_entity_poly.entity_id
_entity_poly.type
_entity_poly.pdbx_seq_one_letter_code
_entity_poly.pdbx_strand_id
1 'polypeptide(L)'
;MTQSITGNAGPKVRSDIEVTLELTDSGGIDLSLKSKVKSMYGHAIENQCRELLEHFGIKNARISVTDTGALPFVIAARVEAAVKALGNTSSAFLPEMLPENLYSSDRGRFRFSRLYLPGNNPGMFLNAGLHSPDGVILDLEDSVAPARKDEARILLRNALRAVNFYGAERMVRINQGERGLEDLEYLIPHNVNLVLVPKCEAPDTLVAIERKISSIRKDNKNPRAVHLMPIIESALGV
;
A
#
# COMPACT_ATOMS: atom_id res chain seq x y z
N MET A 1 17.84 7.08 12.57
CA MET A 1 18.56 7.46 11.33
C MET A 1 18.10 8.86 10.95
N THR A 2 18.98 9.71 10.42
CA THR A 2 18.60 11.06 9.94
C THR A 2 18.14 11.06 8.48
N GLN A 3 18.43 9.98 7.75
CA GLN A 3 18.08 9.78 6.35
C GLN A 3 17.34 8.46 6.12
N SER A 4 16.40 8.47 5.18
CA SER A 4 15.67 7.29 4.70
C SER A 4 15.58 7.29 3.17
N ILE A 5 15.43 6.10 2.60
CA ILE A 5 15.23 5.89 1.16
C ILE A 5 14.05 4.93 0.98
N THR A 6 13.08 5.31 0.17
CA THR A 6 11.89 4.50 -0.12
C THR A 6 11.53 4.56 -1.60
N GLY A 7 10.76 3.59 -2.07
CA GLY A 7 10.40 3.47 -3.48
C GLY A 7 11.57 3.07 -4.36
N ASN A 8 11.38 3.16 -5.68
CA ASN A 8 12.29 2.57 -6.64
C ASN A 8 12.59 3.55 -7.77
N ALA A 9 13.84 3.59 -8.20
CA ALA A 9 14.28 4.24 -9.41
C ALA A 9 15.04 3.27 -10.32
N GLY A 10 15.09 3.56 -11.62
CA GLY A 10 15.89 2.79 -12.56
C GLY A 10 15.34 2.77 -13.99
N PRO A 11 16.12 2.23 -14.94
CA PRO A 11 15.73 2.20 -16.35
C PRO A 11 14.50 1.32 -16.61
N LYS A 12 14.29 0.28 -15.80
CA LYS A 12 13.14 -0.64 -15.90
C LYS A 12 11.97 -0.27 -14.98
N VAL A 13 12.15 0.67 -14.05
CA VAL A 13 11.08 1.09 -13.13
C VAL A 13 10.07 1.97 -13.86
N ARG A 14 8.79 1.77 -13.58
CA ARG A 14 7.65 2.45 -14.17
C ARG A 14 6.65 2.79 -13.08
N SER A 15 6.01 3.95 -13.20
CA SER A 15 4.91 4.37 -12.33
C SER A 15 5.26 4.40 -10.84
N ASP A 16 6.54 4.56 -10.52
CA ASP A 16 7.07 4.63 -9.16
C ASP A 16 8.01 5.81 -9.02
N ILE A 17 8.30 6.17 -7.77
CA ILE A 17 9.18 7.28 -7.40
C ILE A 17 10.10 6.80 -6.28
N GLU A 18 11.39 7.07 -6.40
CA GLU A 18 12.33 6.93 -5.29
C GLU A 18 12.38 8.24 -4.52
N VAL A 19 12.24 8.16 -3.20
CA VAL A 19 12.26 9.29 -2.29
C VAL A 19 13.39 9.08 -1.30
N THR A 20 14.37 9.98 -1.32
CA THR A 20 15.38 10.12 -0.27
C THR A 20 15.03 11.33 0.58
N LEU A 21 14.84 11.12 1.87
CA LEU A 21 14.48 12.17 2.83
C LEU A 21 15.50 12.23 3.95
N GLU A 22 16.03 13.41 4.20
CA GLU A 22 16.96 13.74 5.29
C GLU A 22 16.38 14.90 6.12
N LEU A 23 16.24 14.72 7.43
CA LEU A 23 15.80 15.82 8.31
C LEU A 23 16.95 16.77 8.61
N THR A 24 16.66 18.06 8.67
CA THR A 24 17.63 19.10 9.05
C THR A 24 17.09 19.95 10.20
N ASP A 25 17.98 20.62 10.93
CA ASP A 25 17.56 21.47 12.06
C ASP A 25 17.02 22.84 11.60
N SER A 26 17.42 23.29 10.41
CA SER A 26 17.04 24.57 9.82
C SER A 26 17.17 24.55 8.28
N GLY A 27 16.83 25.66 7.62
CA GLY A 27 17.00 25.84 6.18
C GLY A 27 15.74 25.63 5.33
N GLY A 28 14.62 25.25 5.93
CA GLY A 28 13.37 24.99 5.21
C GLY A 28 13.39 23.68 4.42
N ILE A 29 12.51 23.57 3.43
CA ILE A 29 12.40 22.39 2.55
C ILE A 29 13.23 22.59 1.27
N ASP A 30 14.39 21.96 1.23
CA ASP A 30 15.25 21.83 0.06
C ASP A 30 14.81 20.60 -0.77
N LEU A 31 14.23 20.85 -1.95
CA LEU A 31 13.65 19.81 -2.79
C LEU A 31 14.38 19.74 -4.14
N SER A 32 14.85 18.54 -4.49
CA SER A 32 15.38 18.24 -5.82
C SER A 32 14.53 17.19 -6.56
N LEU A 33 14.13 17.52 -7.79
CA LEU A 33 13.32 16.63 -8.66
C LEU A 33 14.05 16.26 -9.95
N LYS A 34 14.22 14.95 -10.13
CA LYS A 34 14.55 14.30 -11.41
C LYS A 34 13.34 13.48 -11.85
N SER A 35 12.70 13.85 -12.97
CA SER A 35 11.50 13.16 -13.47
C SER A 35 11.59 12.91 -14.98
N LYS A 36 11.11 11.74 -15.42
CA LYS A 36 10.88 11.46 -16.85
C LYS A 36 9.76 12.28 -17.47
N VAL A 37 8.85 12.80 -16.65
CA VAL A 37 7.68 13.58 -17.06
C VAL A 37 7.75 15.03 -16.57
N LYS A 38 8.95 15.52 -16.24
CA LYS A 38 9.20 16.83 -15.63
C LYS A 38 8.56 17.99 -16.40
N SER A 39 8.58 17.96 -17.74
CA SER A 39 8.02 19.02 -18.58
C SER A 39 6.51 19.21 -18.41
N MET A 40 5.78 18.14 -18.08
CA MET A 40 4.32 18.17 -17.94
C MET A 40 3.88 18.26 -16.47
N TYR A 41 4.57 17.53 -15.58
CA TYR A 41 4.09 17.31 -14.21
C TYR A 41 5.09 17.73 -13.12
N GLY A 42 6.21 18.37 -13.48
CA GLY A 42 7.25 18.74 -12.53
C GLY A 42 6.72 19.54 -11.33
N HIS A 43 6.05 20.65 -11.59
CA HIS A 43 5.47 21.49 -10.53
C HIS A 43 4.44 20.77 -9.67
N ALA A 44 3.61 19.90 -10.27
CA ALA A 44 2.61 19.14 -9.52
C ALA A 44 3.27 18.15 -8.54
N ILE A 45 4.32 17.46 -8.99
CA ILE A 45 5.09 16.53 -8.13
C ILE A 45 5.77 17.29 -6.99
N GLU A 46 6.43 18.42 -7.28
CA GLU A 46 7.10 19.23 -6.26
C GLU A 46 6.11 19.77 -5.22
N ASN A 47 4.97 20.30 -5.66
CA ASN A 47 3.92 20.79 -4.78
C ASN A 47 3.36 19.68 -3.90
N GLN A 48 3.05 18.51 -4.48
CA GLN A 48 2.53 17.39 -3.71
C GLN A 48 3.53 16.92 -2.65
N CYS A 49 4.83 16.85 -2.97
CA CYS A 49 5.86 16.53 -1.99
C CYS A 49 5.89 17.54 -0.83
N ARG A 50 5.76 18.85 -1.12
CA ARG A 50 5.72 19.89 -0.08
C ARG A 50 4.48 19.78 0.80
N GLU A 51 3.31 19.58 0.20
CA GLU A 51 2.04 19.37 0.93
C GLU A 51 2.11 18.14 1.85
N LEU A 52 2.73 17.05 1.38
CA LEU A 52 2.93 15.85 2.18
C LEU A 52 3.86 16.11 3.37
N LEU A 53 4.99 16.80 3.15
CA LEU A 53 5.90 17.16 4.25
C LEU A 53 5.23 18.09 5.26
N GLU A 54 4.45 19.06 4.79
CA GLU A 54 3.66 19.96 5.64
C GLU A 54 2.60 19.20 6.45
N HIS A 55 1.86 18.28 5.82
CA HIS A 55 0.90 17.39 6.49
C HIS A 55 1.54 16.61 7.64
N PHE A 56 2.78 16.15 7.46
CA PHE A 56 3.53 15.46 8.50
C PHE A 56 4.28 16.40 9.46
N GLY A 57 4.08 17.72 9.36
CA GLY A 57 4.67 18.72 10.24
C GLY A 57 6.18 18.94 10.03
N ILE A 58 6.74 18.49 8.90
CA ILE A 58 8.17 18.61 8.59
C ILE A 58 8.42 19.99 7.98
N LYS A 59 9.18 20.81 8.69
CA LYS A 59 9.53 22.19 8.27
C LYS A 59 10.92 22.31 7.66
N ASN A 60 11.85 21.44 8.06
CA ASN A 60 13.26 21.49 7.70
C ASN A 60 13.71 20.10 7.24
N ALA A 61 13.96 19.95 5.95
CA ALA A 61 14.40 18.70 5.37
C ALA A 61 15.02 18.91 3.99
N ARG A 62 15.91 17.99 3.61
CA ARG A 62 16.33 17.78 2.23
C ARG A 62 15.58 16.57 1.67
N ILE A 63 14.87 16.78 0.58
CA ILE A 63 14.14 15.74 -0.13
C ILE A 63 14.64 15.67 -1.58
N SER A 64 15.07 14.48 -1.98
CA SER A 64 15.48 14.20 -3.35
C SER A 64 14.57 13.12 -3.92
N VAL A 65 13.93 13.43 -5.04
CA VAL A 65 12.99 12.52 -5.69
C VAL A 65 13.40 12.19 -7.12
N THR A 66 13.43 10.89 -7.41
CA THR A 66 13.64 10.35 -8.77
C THR A 66 12.36 9.67 -9.25
N ASP A 67 11.61 10.38 -10.09
CA ASP A 67 10.30 9.98 -10.59
C ASP A 67 10.38 9.28 -11.96
N THR A 68 9.58 8.20 -12.08
CA THR A 68 9.39 7.42 -13.31
C THR A 68 7.93 7.38 -13.76
N GLY A 69 7.18 8.46 -13.53
CA GLY A 69 5.77 8.61 -13.89
C GLY A 69 4.83 8.12 -12.79
N ALA A 70 5.21 8.30 -11.52
CA ALA A 70 4.40 7.94 -10.37
C ALA A 70 3.09 8.73 -10.34
N LEU A 71 2.00 8.04 -10.01
CA LEU A 71 0.71 8.70 -9.79
C LEU A 71 0.63 9.27 -8.36
N PRO A 72 -0.28 10.22 -8.09
CA PRO A 72 -0.36 10.91 -6.81
C PRO A 72 -0.44 9.99 -5.58
N PHE A 73 -1.17 8.86 -5.65
CA PHE A 73 -1.27 7.92 -4.54
C PHE A 73 0.05 7.20 -4.23
N VAL A 74 0.91 7.04 -5.24
CA VAL A 74 2.24 6.43 -5.13
C VAL A 74 3.19 7.43 -4.50
N ILE A 75 3.20 8.69 -4.97
CA ILE A 75 3.99 9.77 -4.38
C ILE A 75 3.66 9.91 -2.89
N ALA A 76 2.37 9.96 -2.55
CA ALA A 76 1.92 9.98 -1.17
C ALA A 76 2.44 8.80 -0.35
N ALA A 77 2.37 7.57 -0.89
CA ALA A 77 2.84 6.38 -0.20
C ALA A 77 4.35 6.38 0.07
N ARG A 78 5.16 6.77 -0.93
CA ARG A 78 6.62 6.77 -0.81
C ARG A 78 7.10 7.87 0.14
N VAL A 79 6.53 9.08 0.04
CA VAL A 79 6.87 10.16 0.99
C VAL A 79 6.44 9.78 2.41
N GLU A 80 5.23 9.26 2.62
CA GLU A 80 4.79 8.80 3.95
C GLU A 80 5.71 7.71 4.50
N ALA A 81 6.12 6.74 3.67
CA ALA A 81 7.04 5.69 4.09
C ALA A 81 8.40 6.27 4.51
N ALA A 82 8.95 7.22 3.76
CA ALA A 82 10.20 7.90 4.12
C ALA A 82 10.09 8.64 5.46
N VAL A 83 8.98 9.35 5.68
CA VAL A 83 8.71 10.05 6.94
C VAL A 83 8.60 9.07 8.12
N LYS A 84 7.85 7.98 7.96
CA LYS A 84 7.67 6.96 9.01
C LYS A 84 8.97 6.23 9.33
N ALA A 85 9.81 5.96 8.33
CA ALA A 85 11.12 5.32 8.53
C ALA A 85 12.08 6.16 9.41
N LEU A 86 11.87 7.47 9.47
CA LEU A 86 12.63 8.38 10.34
C LEU A 86 12.07 8.50 11.76
N GLY A 87 10.93 7.84 12.05
CA GLY A 87 10.31 7.83 13.39
C GLY A 87 9.54 9.09 13.75
N ASN A 88 9.23 9.95 12.76
CA ASN A 88 8.66 11.28 13.02
C ASN A 88 7.15 11.28 13.33
N THR A 89 6.40 10.24 12.96
CA THR A 89 4.94 10.28 13.09
C THR A 89 4.26 8.91 13.00
N SER A 90 3.16 8.75 13.73
CA SER A 90 2.18 7.67 13.55
C SER A 90 1.05 8.05 12.58
N SER A 91 0.89 9.33 12.25
CA SER A 91 -0.15 9.82 11.34
C SER A 91 -0.02 9.23 9.93
N ALA A 92 -1.11 9.27 9.16
CA ALA A 92 -1.16 8.78 7.78
C ALA A 92 -1.67 9.89 6.86
N PHE A 93 -1.26 9.84 5.59
CA PHE A 93 -1.88 10.61 4.52
C PHE A 93 -2.72 9.65 3.67
N LEU A 94 -4.03 9.86 3.64
CA LEU A 94 -4.96 8.98 2.94
C LEU A 94 -5.46 9.66 1.65
N PRO A 95 -5.17 9.10 0.47
CA PRO A 95 -5.82 9.54 -0.77
C PRO A 95 -7.35 9.46 -0.65
N GLU A 96 -8.09 10.19 -1.48
CA GLU A 96 -9.55 10.02 -1.52
C GLU A 96 -9.93 8.59 -1.92
N MET A 97 -11.05 8.11 -1.37
CA MET A 97 -11.60 6.80 -1.75
C MET A 97 -12.41 6.97 -3.02
N LEU A 98 -12.01 6.28 -4.09
CA LEU A 98 -12.79 6.24 -5.32
C LEU A 98 -14.18 5.63 -5.05
N PRO A 99 -15.28 6.26 -5.50
CA PRO A 99 -16.62 5.70 -5.36
C PRO A 99 -16.75 4.30 -5.98
N GLU A 100 -16.05 4.05 -7.09
CA GLU A 100 -15.99 2.77 -7.79
C GLU A 100 -15.36 1.68 -6.93
N ASN A 101 -14.60 2.04 -5.89
CA ASN A 101 -13.99 1.09 -4.98
C ASN A 101 -14.87 0.76 -3.77
N LEU A 102 -16.12 1.21 -3.70
CA LEU A 102 -17.00 0.99 -2.54
C LEU A 102 -17.82 -0.31 -2.58
N TYR A 103 -17.72 -1.11 -3.64
CA TYR A 103 -18.41 -2.40 -3.73
C TYR A 103 -17.93 -3.41 -2.68
N SER A 104 -18.85 -4.28 -2.28
CA SER A 104 -18.62 -5.46 -1.45
C SER A 104 -18.44 -6.71 -2.32
N SER A 105 -17.99 -7.79 -1.69
CA SER A 105 -17.93 -9.12 -2.28
C SER A 105 -18.68 -10.12 -1.42
N ASP A 106 -19.07 -11.23 -2.02
CA ASP A 106 -19.79 -12.33 -1.39
C ASP A 106 -18.88 -13.55 -1.17
N ARG A 107 -19.19 -14.33 -0.13
CA ARG A 107 -18.45 -15.57 0.16
C ARG A 107 -18.43 -16.51 -1.05
N GLY A 108 -19.58 -16.67 -1.71
CA GLY A 108 -19.75 -17.53 -2.89
C GLY A 108 -19.36 -16.92 -4.23
N ARG A 109 -18.72 -15.74 -4.26
CA ARG A 109 -18.32 -15.10 -5.52
C ARG A 109 -17.46 -16.05 -6.36
N PHE A 110 -17.72 -16.08 -7.66
CA PHE A 110 -16.94 -16.82 -8.65
C PHE A 110 -15.52 -16.24 -8.76
N ARG A 111 -14.50 -17.11 -8.76
CA ARG A 111 -13.07 -16.74 -8.67
C ARG A 111 -12.19 -17.62 -9.56
N PHE A 112 -12.55 -17.77 -10.84
CA PHE A 112 -11.78 -18.61 -11.76
C PHE A 112 -10.38 -18.04 -12.01
N SER A 113 -10.29 -16.74 -12.23
CA SER A 113 -9.05 -16.02 -12.48
C SER A 113 -8.68 -15.12 -11.29
N ARG A 114 -7.44 -15.23 -10.82
CA ARG A 114 -6.90 -14.39 -9.74
C ARG A 114 -5.50 -13.91 -10.14
N LEU A 115 -5.32 -12.60 -10.26
CA LEU A 115 -4.05 -12.01 -10.69
C LEU A 115 -3.19 -11.63 -9.48
N TYR A 116 -1.99 -12.21 -9.36
CA TYR A 116 -1.03 -11.84 -8.32
C TYR A 116 -0.24 -10.58 -8.70
N LEU A 117 -0.21 -9.62 -7.78
CA LEU A 117 0.42 -8.31 -7.95
C LEU A 117 1.30 -8.01 -6.73
N PRO A 118 2.63 -7.83 -6.89
CA PRO A 118 3.49 -7.46 -5.77
C PRO A 118 3.09 -6.12 -5.14
N GLY A 119 2.92 -6.11 -3.82
CA GLY A 119 2.43 -4.96 -3.05
C GLY A 119 3.34 -3.73 -3.10
N ASN A 120 4.58 -3.89 -3.57
CA ASN A 120 5.57 -2.82 -3.72
C ASN A 120 5.77 -2.35 -5.17
N ASN A 121 5.00 -2.85 -6.15
CA ASN A 121 5.13 -2.53 -7.58
C ASN A 121 3.88 -1.82 -8.12
N PRO A 122 3.79 -0.48 -8.00
CA PRO A 122 2.59 0.27 -8.33
C PRO A 122 2.21 0.20 -9.81
N GLY A 123 3.17 0.05 -10.72
CA GLY A 123 2.90 -0.03 -12.16
C GLY A 123 2.02 -1.22 -12.55
N MET A 124 2.07 -2.31 -11.78
CA MET A 124 1.22 -3.48 -12.03
C MET A 124 -0.23 -3.26 -11.58
N PHE A 125 -0.49 -2.38 -10.62
CA PHE A 125 -1.85 -2.12 -10.13
C PHE A 125 -2.70 -1.42 -11.19
N LEU A 126 -2.11 -0.49 -11.93
CA LEU A 126 -2.82 0.39 -12.86
C LEU A 126 -3.49 -0.37 -14.02
N ASN A 127 -2.85 -1.44 -14.48
CA ASN A 127 -3.34 -2.22 -15.62
C ASN A 127 -4.10 -3.49 -15.20
N ALA A 128 -4.00 -3.90 -13.93
CA ALA A 128 -4.55 -5.17 -13.47
C ALA A 128 -6.05 -5.32 -13.75
N GLY A 129 -6.84 -4.28 -13.47
CA GLY A 129 -8.29 -4.32 -13.68
C GLY A 129 -8.70 -4.31 -15.16
N LEU A 130 -7.85 -3.82 -16.07
CA LEU A 130 -8.13 -3.82 -17.51
C LEU A 130 -8.21 -5.25 -18.09
N HIS A 131 -7.55 -6.21 -17.44
CA HIS A 131 -7.62 -7.61 -17.81
C HIS A 131 -8.90 -8.30 -17.35
N SER A 132 -9.79 -7.58 -16.64
CA SER A 132 -11.06 -8.09 -16.11
C SER A 132 -10.95 -9.41 -15.33
N PRO A 133 -9.97 -9.56 -14.40
CA PRO A 133 -9.89 -10.78 -13.60
C PRO A 133 -11.05 -10.84 -12.59
N ASP A 134 -11.42 -12.04 -12.15
CA ASP A 134 -12.44 -12.19 -11.09
C ASP A 134 -11.96 -11.59 -9.76
N GLY A 135 -10.66 -11.68 -9.49
CA GLY A 135 -9.99 -11.07 -8.34
C GLY A 135 -8.55 -10.63 -8.62
N VAL A 136 -8.12 -9.61 -7.88
CA VAL A 136 -6.72 -9.15 -7.83
C VAL A 136 -6.16 -9.42 -6.45
N ILE A 137 -5.04 -10.13 -6.38
CA ILE A 137 -4.33 -10.42 -5.14
C ILE A 137 -3.17 -9.45 -5.04
N LEU A 138 -3.33 -8.46 -4.17
CA LEU A 138 -2.26 -7.53 -3.80
C LEU A 138 -1.44 -8.20 -2.70
N ASP A 139 -0.16 -8.45 -2.96
CA ASP A 139 0.65 -9.35 -2.14
C ASP A 139 1.67 -8.60 -1.27
N LEU A 140 1.61 -8.80 0.06
CA LEU A 140 2.59 -8.26 1.02
C LEU A 140 3.57 -9.31 1.53
N GLU A 141 3.44 -10.56 1.09
CA GLU A 141 4.17 -11.68 1.65
C GLU A 141 5.46 -11.96 0.88
N ASP A 142 5.48 -12.99 0.01
CA ASP A 142 6.70 -13.52 -0.58
C ASP A 142 7.19 -12.72 -1.79
N SER A 143 6.32 -11.95 -2.46
CA SER A 143 6.76 -11.06 -3.55
C SER A 143 7.40 -9.76 -3.07
N VAL A 144 7.40 -9.50 -1.76
CA VAL A 144 7.95 -8.28 -1.17
C VAL A 144 9.12 -8.62 -0.25
N ALA A 145 10.30 -8.09 -0.59
CA ALA A 145 11.49 -8.25 0.25
C ALA A 145 11.24 -7.73 1.68
N PRO A 146 11.75 -8.39 2.74
CA PRO A 146 11.46 -8.03 4.14
C PRO A 146 11.65 -6.55 4.46
N ALA A 147 12.74 -5.94 3.99
CA ALA A 147 13.06 -4.52 4.22
C ALA A 147 12.09 -3.54 3.54
N ARG A 148 11.23 -4.02 2.66
CA ARG A 148 10.28 -3.22 1.86
C ARG A 148 8.83 -3.44 2.28
N LYS A 149 8.56 -4.29 3.27
CA LYS A 149 7.18 -4.64 3.68
C LYS A 149 6.41 -3.44 4.25
N ASP A 150 7.08 -2.57 5.00
CA ASP A 150 6.42 -1.41 5.61
C ASP A 150 5.97 -0.40 4.56
N GLU A 151 6.82 -0.06 3.59
CA GLU A 151 6.42 0.83 2.49
C GLU A 151 5.40 0.18 1.54
N ALA A 152 5.47 -1.14 1.33
CA ALA A 152 4.53 -1.86 0.47
C ALA A 152 3.11 -1.83 1.03
N ARG A 153 2.97 -1.97 2.35
CA ARG A 153 1.67 -1.90 3.03
C ARG A 153 1.03 -0.51 2.91
N ILE A 154 1.81 0.56 3.02
CA ILE A 154 1.34 1.94 2.79
C ILE A 154 0.91 2.13 1.33
N LEU A 155 1.71 1.61 0.39
CA LEU A 155 1.38 1.69 -1.03
C LEU A 155 0.10 0.94 -1.37
N LEU A 156 -0.05 -0.29 -0.87
CA LEU A 156 -1.23 -1.13 -1.07
C LEU A 156 -2.47 -0.46 -0.49
N ARG A 157 -2.39 0.07 0.74
CA ARG A 157 -3.46 0.88 1.36
C ARG A 157 -3.92 2.00 0.43
N ASN A 158 -2.97 2.75 -0.13
CA ASN A 158 -3.29 3.85 -1.03
C ASN A 158 -3.89 3.33 -2.35
N ALA A 159 -3.42 2.19 -2.87
CA ALA A 159 -3.96 1.57 -4.07
C ALA A 159 -5.41 1.11 -3.90
N LEU A 160 -5.76 0.53 -2.75
CA LEU A 160 -7.15 0.15 -2.41
C LEU A 160 -8.12 1.34 -2.48
N ARG A 161 -7.62 2.55 -2.22
CA ARG A 161 -8.40 3.78 -2.24
C ARG A 161 -8.45 4.40 -3.63
N ALA A 162 -7.31 4.47 -4.32
CA ALA A 162 -7.10 5.32 -5.49
C ALA A 162 -6.96 4.58 -6.84
N VAL A 163 -6.93 3.24 -6.86
CA VAL A 163 -6.85 2.46 -8.11
C VAL A 163 -8.18 1.79 -8.38
N ASN A 164 -8.77 2.04 -9.55
CA ASN A 164 -9.98 1.36 -10.00
C ASN A 164 -9.62 -0.02 -10.57
N PHE A 165 -10.06 -1.08 -9.90
CA PHE A 165 -9.87 -2.47 -10.34
C PHE A 165 -11.04 -3.00 -11.18
N TYR A 166 -11.90 -2.12 -11.68
CA TYR A 166 -13.02 -2.41 -12.59
C TYR A 166 -13.95 -3.52 -12.09
N GLY A 167 -14.19 -3.57 -10.78
CA GLY A 167 -15.09 -4.54 -10.15
C GLY A 167 -14.47 -5.90 -9.83
N ALA A 168 -13.18 -6.12 -10.11
CA ALA A 168 -12.46 -7.31 -9.64
C ALA A 168 -12.47 -7.37 -8.11
N GLU A 169 -12.58 -8.56 -7.52
CA GLU A 169 -12.51 -8.70 -6.06
C GLU A 169 -11.14 -8.23 -5.55
N ARG A 170 -11.12 -7.25 -4.64
CA ARG A 170 -9.87 -6.74 -4.04
C ARG A 170 -9.43 -7.67 -2.92
N MET A 171 -8.48 -8.52 -3.24
CA MET A 171 -7.92 -9.50 -2.32
C MET A 171 -6.53 -9.03 -1.85
N VAL A 172 -6.19 -9.25 -0.59
CA VAL A 172 -4.85 -8.94 -0.07
C VAL A 172 -4.26 -10.17 0.59
N ARG A 173 -3.06 -10.59 0.15
CA ARG A 173 -2.28 -11.59 0.87
C ARG A 173 -1.41 -10.88 1.89
N ILE A 174 -1.75 -11.08 3.17
CA ILE A 174 -1.01 -10.51 4.30
C ILE A 174 0.22 -11.36 4.60
N ASN A 175 1.09 -10.85 5.46
CA ASN A 175 2.17 -11.63 6.05
C ASN A 175 1.67 -12.66 7.06
N GLN A 176 2.51 -13.64 7.37
CA GLN A 176 2.31 -14.55 8.50
C GLN A 176 2.57 -13.84 9.85
N GLY A 177 1.94 -14.35 10.91
CA GLY A 177 2.26 -13.99 12.30
C GLY A 177 1.91 -12.53 12.66
N GLU A 178 2.68 -11.94 13.56
CA GLU A 178 2.44 -10.58 14.08
C GLU A 178 2.40 -9.53 12.97
N ARG A 179 3.30 -9.62 11.98
CA ARG A 179 3.31 -8.70 10.84
C ARG A 179 2.02 -8.77 10.04
N GLY A 180 1.42 -9.95 9.91
CA GLY A 180 0.10 -10.10 9.30
C GLY A 180 -0.99 -9.35 10.06
N LEU A 181 -0.95 -9.37 11.39
CA LEU A 181 -1.90 -8.61 12.22
C LEU A 181 -1.70 -7.10 12.09
N GLU A 182 -0.46 -6.65 11.90
CA GLU A 182 -0.16 -5.24 11.58
C GLU A 182 -0.60 -4.86 10.16
N ASP A 183 -0.54 -5.78 9.19
CA ASP A 183 -1.06 -5.56 7.85
C ASP A 183 -2.55 -5.23 7.91
N LEU A 184 -3.33 -5.97 8.72
CA LEU A 184 -4.78 -5.75 8.86
C LEU A 184 -5.13 -4.32 9.30
N GLU A 185 -4.35 -3.73 10.21
CA GLU A 185 -4.56 -2.36 10.70
C GLU A 185 -4.49 -1.32 9.58
N TYR A 186 -3.63 -1.55 8.59
CA TYR A 186 -3.44 -0.65 7.45
C TYR A 186 -4.42 -0.91 6.31
N LEU A 187 -5.18 -2.00 6.33
CA LEU A 187 -5.89 -2.50 5.15
C LEU A 187 -7.40 -2.57 5.36
N ILE A 188 -7.84 -3.13 6.49
CA ILE A 188 -9.26 -3.34 6.79
C ILE A 188 -10.09 -2.04 6.78
N PRO A 189 -9.57 -0.88 7.23
CA PRO A 189 -10.31 0.39 7.12
C PRO A 189 -10.55 0.88 5.68
N HIS A 190 -9.93 0.25 4.68
CA HIS A 190 -9.87 0.76 3.30
C HIS A 190 -10.49 -0.18 2.26
N ASN A 191 -11.54 -0.88 2.67
CA ASN A 191 -12.42 -1.66 1.81
C ASN A 191 -11.75 -2.82 1.03
N VAL A 192 -10.88 -3.56 1.70
CA VAL A 192 -10.49 -4.92 1.28
C VAL A 192 -11.71 -5.82 1.25
N ASN A 193 -11.85 -6.64 0.21
CA ASN A 193 -12.95 -7.61 0.13
C ASN A 193 -12.59 -8.96 0.76
N LEU A 194 -11.35 -9.40 0.57
CA LEU A 194 -10.90 -10.71 1.00
C LEU A 194 -9.43 -10.68 1.45
N VAL A 195 -9.12 -11.31 2.57
CA VAL A 195 -7.76 -11.48 3.09
C VAL A 195 -7.32 -12.93 2.85
N LEU A 196 -6.22 -13.09 2.10
CA LEU A 196 -5.55 -14.37 1.97
C LEU A 196 -4.61 -14.54 3.16
N VAL A 197 -4.75 -15.66 3.86
CA VAL A 197 -3.94 -16.01 5.03
C VAL A 197 -2.90 -17.05 4.59
N PRO A 198 -1.63 -16.66 4.41
CA PRO A 198 -0.61 -17.61 4.01
C PRO A 198 -0.29 -18.59 5.12
N LYS A 199 0.31 -19.73 4.75
CA LYS A 199 0.86 -20.74 5.66
C LYS A 199 -0.13 -21.05 6.80
N CYS A 200 -1.38 -21.30 6.44
CA CYS A 200 -2.45 -21.52 7.42
C CYS A 200 -2.40 -22.97 7.93
N GLU A 201 -1.73 -23.17 9.06
CA GLU A 201 -1.46 -24.51 9.61
C GLU A 201 -2.45 -24.95 10.70
N ALA A 202 -3.22 -24.02 11.28
CA ALA A 202 -4.16 -24.31 12.35
C ALA A 202 -5.41 -23.42 12.29
N PRO A 203 -6.60 -23.91 12.72
CA PRO A 203 -7.82 -23.10 12.79
C PRO A 203 -7.69 -21.84 13.67
N ASP A 204 -6.87 -21.92 14.73
CA ASP A 204 -6.66 -20.81 15.67
C ASP A 204 -6.09 -19.55 14.99
N THR A 205 -5.30 -19.73 13.92
CA THR A 205 -4.80 -18.62 13.10
C THR A 205 -5.95 -17.82 12.49
N LEU A 206 -6.96 -18.52 11.95
CA LEU A 206 -8.15 -17.87 11.37
C LEU A 206 -8.99 -17.18 12.45
N VAL A 207 -9.15 -17.80 13.62
CA VAL A 207 -9.87 -17.20 14.75
C VAL A 207 -9.18 -15.94 15.27
N ALA A 208 -7.85 -15.93 15.33
CA ALA A 208 -7.08 -14.75 15.72
C ALA A 208 -7.25 -13.60 14.70
N ILE A 209 -7.17 -13.91 13.40
CA ILE A 209 -7.36 -12.93 12.33
C ILE A 209 -8.79 -12.37 12.32
N GLU A 210 -9.81 -13.22 12.44
CA GLU A 210 -11.22 -12.79 12.48
C GLU A 210 -11.50 -11.86 13.67
N ARG A 211 -10.94 -12.17 14.85
CA ARG A 211 -11.03 -11.30 16.03
C ARG A 211 -10.37 -9.94 15.78
N LYS A 212 -9.19 -9.92 15.15
CA LYS A 212 -8.48 -8.68 14.81
C LYS A 212 -9.28 -7.84 13.82
N ILE A 213 -9.79 -8.44 12.75
CA ILE A 213 -10.65 -7.76 11.76
C ILE A 213 -11.90 -7.20 12.42
N SER A 214 -12.56 -7.97 13.28
CA SER A 214 -13.76 -7.55 14.01
C SER A 214 -13.50 -6.34 14.90
N SER A 215 -12.36 -6.33 15.61
CA SER A 215 -11.94 -5.17 16.42
C SER A 215 -11.77 -3.92 15.55
N ILE A 216 -10.98 -4.02 14.47
CA ILE A 216 -10.68 -2.89 13.58
C ILE A 216 -11.97 -2.34 12.94
N ARG A 217 -12.87 -3.21 12.50
CA ARG A 217 -14.15 -2.81 11.88
C ARG A 217 -15.06 -2.06 12.85
N LYS A 218 -15.09 -2.48 14.11
CA LYS A 218 -15.85 -1.81 15.17
C LYS A 218 -15.33 -0.39 15.38
N ASP A 219 -14.01 -0.23 15.47
CA ASP A 219 -13.37 1.07 15.70
C ASP A 219 -13.57 2.03 14.51
N ASN A 220 -13.59 1.49 13.28
CA ASN A 220 -13.74 2.27 12.04
C ASN A 220 -15.20 2.42 11.57
N LYS A 221 -16.18 1.90 12.32
CA LYS A 221 -17.61 1.87 11.93
C LYS A 221 -17.81 1.34 10.50
N ASN A 222 -17.03 0.34 10.08
CA ASN A 222 -17.09 -0.21 8.73
C ASN A 222 -18.01 -1.45 8.70
N PRO A 223 -19.25 -1.33 8.17
CA PRO A 223 -20.21 -2.43 8.18
C PRO A 223 -19.87 -3.53 7.16
N ARG A 224 -18.98 -3.28 6.20
CA ARG A 224 -18.70 -4.20 5.10
C ARG A 224 -17.97 -5.45 5.58
N ALA A 225 -18.44 -6.61 5.15
CA ALA A 225 -17.79 -7.89 5.45
C ALA A 225 -16.44 -7.99 4.74
N VAL A 226 -15.47 -8.60 5.43
CA VAL A 226 -14.19 -9.00 4.85
C VAL A 226 -14.12 -10.51 4.97
N HIS A 227 -13.87 -11.20 3.85
CA HIS A 227 -13.80 -12.65 3.82
C HIS A 227 -12.36 -13.13 4.06
N LEU A 228 -12.21 -14.37 4.55
CA LEU A 228 -10.90 -15.01 4.72
C LEU A 228 -10.73 -16.16 3.72
N MET A 229 -9.54 -16.28 3.15
CA MET A 229 -9.13 -17.40 2.30
C MET A 229 -7.80 -17.96 2.83
N PRO A 230 -7.80 -19.07 3.58
CA PRO A 230 -6.57 -19.73 3.97
C PRO A 230 -5.84 -20.30 2.75
N ILE A 231 -4.53 -20.17 2.73
CA ILE A 231 -3.65 -20.87 1.79
C ILE A 231 -3.07 -22.08 2.52
N ILE A 232 -3.38 -23.27 1.99
CA ILE A 232 -2.80 -24.53 2.46
C ILE A 232 -1.56 -24.82 1.62
N GLU A 233 -0.39 -24.56 2.20
CA GLU A 233 0.90 -24.60 1.51
C GLU A 233 2.04 -25.19 2.36
N SER A 234 1.69 -25.88 3.44
CA SER A 234 2.65 -26.64 4.26
C SER A 234 2.09 -28.02 4.58
N ALA A 235 2.98 -28.95 4.94
CA ALA A 235 2.60 -30.31 5.34
C ALA A 235 1.72 -30.35 6.59
N LEU A 236 1.87 -29.37 7.49
CA LEU A 236 1.05 -29.26 8.69
C LEU A 236 -0.38 -28.77 8.39
N GLY A 237 -0.56 -28.00 7.31
CA GLY A 237 -1.87 -27.48 6.92
C GLY A 237 -2.77 -28.47 6.16
N VAL A 238 -2.23 -29.58 5.64
CA VAL A 238 -2.96 -30.64 4.90
C VAL A 238 -3.52 -31.66 5.88
#